data_AF-A0A4R4SC29-F1
#
_entry.id   AF-A0A4R4SC29-F1
#
_cell.length_a   1.000
_cell.length_b   1.000
_cell.length_c   1.000
_cell.angle_alpha   90.00
_cell.angle_beta   90.00
_cell.angle_gamma   90.00
#
_symmetry.space_group_name_H-M   'P 1'
#
loop_
_entity.id
_entity.type
_entity.pdbx_description
1 polymer ?
#
loop_
_entity_poly.entity_id
_entity_poly.type
_entity_poly.pdbx_seq_one_letter_code
_entity_poly.pdbx_strand_id
1 'polypeptide(L)'
;MRRVPTLAASLSGLLLLTGCANDGPVKVDPPTAGAGGSARPANSGGTFAKEGRFGSADGLHARIEIKSVERQGGKSVLRYSVTSMDTATKSVMFAIDLLDPVGRRLYRPTGSTSGDGFAPRTTREMAAEYPALPPDVAKVTVLTPGTAGEFTGIPVTGTATAPPTDAPATGSSPTTSSAPPPGVDAPPGVGAGVDEGTGTEPEARAEAETTTAVPSGSPPGTGMPTLTSSPGVEPAPGASPPGPANPVPLHDVIEQDAGDASPSASPSTSPSPSATASQSATASPSASAGAGAAGPPAEFRPQDGEKVASRSAKFGEAKRRLDVKPFYRDGAYIVAVFDIVNEGPGPTPADASYPHKDYPGGVFTAFSVRVPGGKDVYRAVRLGPGAKGTPASYVDPGRAVFATAVNQPVRGFVYL
;
A
#
# COMPACT_ATOMS: atom_id res chain seq x y z
N MET A 1 54.59 -28.51 3.46
CA MET A 1 53.75 -28.39 4.66
C MET A 1 54.26 -27.26 5.54
N ARG A 2 53.56 -26.12 5.58
CA ARG A 2 53.65 -25.11 6.65
C ARG A 2 52.24 -24.56 6.83
N ARG A 3 51.63 -24.81 7.99
CA ARG A 3 50.32 -24.27 8.39
C ARG A 3 50.57 -22.95 9.13
N VAL A 4 49.89 -21.89 8.71
CA VAL A 4 49.82 -20.61 9.42
C VAL A 4 48.43 -20.54 10.06
N PRO A 5 48.28 -20.26 11.36
CA PRO A 5 46.97 -20.11 11.99
C PRO A 5 46.48 -18.66 11.83
N THR A 6 45.28 -18.50 11.28
CA THR A 6 44.59 -17.21 11.23
C THR A 6 43.87 -17.00 12.55
N LEU A 7 44.34 -16.03 13.36
CA LEU A 7 43.67 -15.56 14.56
C LEU A 7 42.39 -14.80 14.17
N ALA A 8 41.23 -15.28 14.61
CA ALA A 8 39.97 -14.55 14.54
C ALA A 8 39.83 -13.65 15.77
N ALA A 9 40.04 -12.34 15.59
CA ALA A 9 39.70 -11.33 16.59
C ALA A 9 38.24 -10.91 16.41
N SER A 10 37.39 -11.32 17.36
CA SER A 10 36.01 -10.86 17.51
C SER A 10 36.04 -9.45 18.13
N LEU A 11 35.73 -8.42 17.33
CA LEU A 11 35.63 -7.04 17.79
C LEU A 11 34.15 -6.71 18.02
N SER A 12 33.66 -6.95 19.24
CA SER A 12 32.37 -6.45 19.70
C SER A 12 32.47 -4.94 19.93
N GLY A 13 32.11 -4.16 18.92
CA GLY A 13 32.00 -2.70 19.01
C GLY A 13 30.71 -2.29 19.73
N LEU A 14 30.83 -1.94 21.01
CA LEU A 14 29.80 -1.23 21.77
C LEU A 14 29.75 0.22 21.26
N LEU A 15 28.67 0.59 20.54
CA LEU A 15 28.48 1.95 20.02
C LEU A 15 27.89 2.86 21.11
N LEU A 16 28.75 3.51 21.89
CA LEU A 16 28.38 4.64 22.75
C LEU A 16 28.31 5.90 21.89
N LEU A 17 27.10 6.36 21.59
CA LEU A 17 26.83 7.62 20.88
C LEU A 17 27.02 8.81 21.83
N THR A 18 28.25 9.33 21.93
CA THR A 18 28.52 10.66 22.49
C THR A 18 28.77 11.65 21.36
N GLY A 19 27.70 12.26 20.85
CA GLY A 19 27.78 13.43 19.98
C GLY A 19 27.50 14.69 20.77
N CYS A 20 28.56 15.32 21.31
CA CYS A 20 28.48 16.63 21.93
C CYS A 20 28.38 17.71 20.85
N ALA A 21 27.16 18.15 20.54
CA ALA A 21 26.93 19.53 20.13
C ALA A 21 26.35 20.25 21.35
N ASN A 22 27.19 21.06 22.00
CA ASN A 22 26.80 21.97 23.07
C ASN A 22 26.08 23.17 22.44
N ASP A 23 24.85 22.95 21.98
CA ASP A 23 23.85 24.02 21.95
C ASP A 23 23.11 23.93 23.28
N GLY A 24 23.22 24.97 24.10
CA GLY A 24 22.51 25.05 25.37
C GLY A 24 21.01 24.81 25.19
N PRO A 25 20.27 24.50 26.28
CA PRO A 25 18.83 24.26 26.19
C PRO A 25 18.13 25.51 25.66
N VAL A 26 17.90 25.54 24.35
CA VAL A 26 16.90 26.42 23.77
C VAL A 26 15.59 25.89 24.33
N LYS A 27 14.99 26.65 25.26
CA LYS A 27 13.57 26.50 25.56
C LYS A 27 12.81 26.80 24.27
N VAL A 28 12.70 25.78 23.42
CA VAL A 28 11.73 25.76 22.36
C VAL A 28 10.42 25.49 23.08
N ASP A 29 9.60 26.52 23.22
CA ASP A 29 8.24 26.33 23.70
C ASP A 29 7.62 25.22 22.85
N PRO A 30 6.94 24.23 23.48
CA PRO A 30 6.27 23.17 22.74
C PRO A 30 5.41 23.83 21.66
N PRO A 31 5.40 23.32 20.42
CA PRO A 31 4.59 23.90 19.36
C PRO A 31 3.16 23.98 19.88
N THR A 32 2.73 25.19 20.22
CA THR A 32 1.37 25.42 20.65
C THR A 32 0.54 25.20 19.40
N ALA A 33 -0.20 24.10 19.35
CA ALA A 33 -1.17 23.86 18.31
C ALA A 33 -2.14 25.05 18.35
N GLY A 34 -1.94 26.02 17.47
CA GLY A 34 -2.71 27.25 17.45
C GLY A 34 -4.17 26.89 17.25
N ALA A 35 -4.99 27.09 18.28
CA ALA A 35 -6.45 26.91 18.25
C ALA A 35 -7.16 27.96 17.35
N GLY A 36 -6.45 28.55 16.38
CA GLY A 36 -6.88 29.71 15.60
C GLY A 36 -6.62 29.57 14.11
N GLY A 37 -6.54 28.35 13.58
CA GLY A 37 -6.64 28.15 12.14
C GLY A 37 -8.06 28.47 11.70
N SER A 38 -8.30 29.68 11.18
CA SER A 38 -9.52 30.03 10.44
C SER A 38 -9.89 28.84 9.57
N ALA A 39 -11.06 28.26 9.84
CA ALA A 39 -11.61 27.17 9.05
C ALA A 39 -11.73 27.67 7.61
N ARG A 40 -10.71 27.37 6.80
CA ARG A 40 -10.75 27.59 5.36
C ARG A 40 -12.01 26.87 4.88
N PRO A 41 -12.93 27.54 4.18
CA PRO A 41 -14.18 26.93 3.76
C PRO A 41 -13.88 25.62 3.03
N ALA A 42 -14.60 24.57 3.41
CA ALA A 42 -14.50 23.27 2.77
C ALA A 42 -14.60 23.48 1.25
N ASN A 43 -13.56 23.11 0.52
CA ASN A 43 -13.55 23.19 -0.94
C ASN A 43 -14.54 22.15 -1.49
N SER A 44 -15.84 22.46 -1.41
CA SER A 44 -16.92 21.61 -1.93
C SER A 44 -17.00 21.63 -3.47
N GLY A 45 -16.07 22.31 -4.15
CA GLY A 45 -15.98 22.36 -5.62
C GLY A 45 -14.57 22.28 -6.16
N GLY A 46 -13.60 21.81 -5.36
CA GLY A 46 -12.22 21.65 -5.81
C GLY A 46 -12.02 20.36 -6.59
N THR A 47 -11.25 20.42 -7.68
CA THR A 47 -10.79 19.23 -8.40
C THR A 47 -9.87 18.40 -7.50
N PHE A 48 -10.22 17.13 -7.27
CA PHE A 48 -9.40 16.19 -6.51
C PHE A 48 -8.32 15.57 -7.40
N ALA A 49 -7.28 16.33 -7.73
CA ALA A 49 -6.24 15.89 -8.64
C ALA A 49 -4.85 15.84 -7.99
N LYS A 50 -4.10 14.78 -8.32
CA LYS A 50 -2.67 14.65 -8.00
C LYS A 50 -1.92 14.02 -9.17
N GLU A 51 -0.66 14.38 -9.28
CA GLU A 51 0.29 13.76 -10.20
C GLU A 51 1.07 12.67 -9.48
N GLY A 52 1.41 11.60 -10.19
CA GLY A 52 2.22 10.53 -9.63
C GLY A 52 2.71 9.53 -10.67
N ARG A 53 3.54 8.62 -10.20
CA ARG A 53 4.03 7.48 -10.97
C ARG A 53 3.37 6.20 -10.48
N PHE A 54 2.97 5.34 -11.42
CA PHE A 54 2.17 4.13 -11.19
C PHE A 54 2.82 2.92 -11.84
N GLY A 55 2.85 1.78 -11.14
CA GLY A 55 3.39 0.52 -11.68
C GLY A 55 4.82 0.23 -11.23
N SER A 56 5.66 -0.27 -12.15
CA SER A 56 7.06 -0.62 -11.89
C SER A 56 8.02 0.54 -12.23
N ALA A 57 9.32 0.27 -12.36
CA ALA A 57 10.33 1.28 -12.68
C ALA A 57 10.06 2.04 -13.99
N ASP A 58 9.49 1.36 -15.00
CA ASP A 58 9.06 1.95 -16.27
C ASP A 58 7.57 2.36 -16.26
N GLY A 59 7.03 2.55 -15.07
CA GLY A 59 5.63 2.83 -14.79
C GLY A 59 5.10 4.08 -15.49
N LEU A 60 3.78 4.20 -15.51
CA LEU A 60 3.06 5.33 -16.07
C LEU A 60 3.26 6.56 -15.18
N HIS A 61 3.76 7.65 -15.77
CA HIS A 61 3.67 8.97 -15.16
C HIS A 61 2.33 9.60 -15.57
N ALA A 62 1.46 9.87 -14.61
CA ALA A 62 0.12 10.38 -14.90
C ALA A 62 -0.41 11.32 -13.83
N ARG A 63 -1.39 12.12 -14.24
CA ARG A 63 -2.28 12.86 -13.34
C ARG A 63 -3.56 12.07 -13.16
N ILE A 64 -3.94 11.80 -11.92
CA ILE A 64 -5.24 11.24 -11.57
C ILE A 64 -6.14 12.36 -11.07
N GLU A 65 -7.39 12.35 -11.51
CA GLU A 65 -8.45 13.19 -10.99
C GLU A 65 -9.61 12.32 -10.52
N ILE A 66 -9.93 12.42 -9.22
CA ILE A 66 -11.09 11.75 -8.62
C ILE A 66 -12.32 12.62 -8.86
N LYS A 67 -13.33 12.06 -9.53
CA LYS A 67 -14.55 12.80 -9.88
C LYS A 67 -15.63 12.63 -8.83
N SER A 68 -15.92 11.38 -8.46
CA SER A 68 -16.95 11.07 -7.47
C SER A 68 -16.83 9.65 -6.96
N VAL A 69 -17.39 9.44 -5.76
CA VAL A 69 -17.78 8.11 -5.26
C VAL A 69 -19.29 8.15 -5.07
N GLU A 70 -20.00 7.24 -5.74
CA GLU A 70 -21.47 7.24 -5.75
C GLU A 70 -22.02 5.89 -5.26
N ARG A 71 -23.04 5.92 -4.41
CA ARG A 71 -23.84 4.73 -4.07
C ARG A 71 -24.83 4.43 -5.19
N GLN A 72 -24.82 3.19 -5.67
CA GLN A 72 -25.68 2.70 -6.74
C GLN A 72 -26.33 1.38 -6.32
N GLY A 73 -27.33 1.46 -5.45
CA GLY A 73 -28.03 0.28 -4.95
C GLY A 73 -27.13 -0.61 -4.10
N GLY A 74 -26.91 -1.86 -4.54
CA GLY A 74 -26.08 -2.85 -3.87
C GLY A 74 -24.56 -2.68 -4.05
N LYS A 75 -24.11 -1.60 -4.71
CA LYS A 75 -22.69 -1.30 -4.95
C LYS A 75 -22.36 0.18 -4.78
N SER A 76 -21.07 0.48 -4.74
CA SER A 76 -20.55 1.84 -4.88
C SER A 76 -19.61 1.93 -6.08
N VAL A 77 -19.59 3.08 -6.74
CA VAL A 77 -18.78 3.30 -7.95
C VAL A 77 -17.88 4.51 -7.75
N LEU A 78 -16.56 4.31 -7.88
CA LEU A 78 -15.58 5.38 -8.01
C LEU A 78 -15.47 5.76 -9.49
N ARG A 79 -15.63 7.03 -9.82
CA ARG A 79 -15.33 7.59 -11.14
C ARG A 79 -14.09 8.46 -11.07
N TYR A 80 -13.17 8.27 -12.01
CA TYR A 80 -11.91 8.99 -12.05
C TYR A 80 -11.39 9.09 -13.49
N SER A 81 -10.52 10.05 -13.74
CA SER A 81 -9.78 10.15 -14.99
C SER A 81 -8.28 10.03 -14.75
N VAL A 82 -7.59 9.47 -15.73
CA VAL A 82 -6.13 9.32 -15.73
C VAL A 82 -5.60 9.99 -17.00
N THR A 83 -4.77 11.01 -16.83
CA THR A 83 -4.08 11.69 -17.94
C THR A 83 -2.63 11.27 -17.98
N SER A 84 -2.23 10.57 -19.04
CA SER A 84 -0.83 10.17 -19.25
C SER A 84 0.05 11.39 -19.49
N MET A 85 1.12 11.54 -18.71
CA MET A 85 2.14 12.57 -18.90
C MET A 85 3.36 12.06 -19.68
N ASP A 86 3.36 10.77 -20.02
CA ASP A 86 4.44 10.15 -20.78
C ASP A 86 4.40 10.49 -22.27
N THR A 87 5.51 10.20 -22.95
CA THR A 87 5.69 10.33 -24.40
C THR A 87 5.51 9.02 -25.17
N ALA A 88 5.37 7.89 -24.45
CA ALA A 88 5.14 6.57 -25.02
C ALA A 88 3.88 5.95 -24.41
N THR A 89 3.25 5.04 -25.15
CA THR A 89 2.10 4.27 -24.64
C THR A 89 2.53 3.38 -23.48
N LYS A 90 1.74 3.34 -22.41
CA LYS A 90 2.00 2.54 -21.21
C LYS A 90 0.76 1.76 -20.80
N SER A 91 0.97 0.62 -20.16
CA SER A 91 -0.08 -0.14 -19.49
C SER A 91 0.27 -0.28 -18.02
N VAL A 92 -0.71 -0.11 -17.14
CA VAL A 92 -0.54 -0.29 -15.70
C VAL A 92 -1.86 -0.71 -15.07
N MET A 93 -1.77 -1.56 -14.05
CA MET A 93 -2.93 -1.92 -13.23
C MET A 93 -3.25 -0.81 -12.23
N PHE A 94 -4.50 -0.36 -12.20
CA PHE A 94 -4.97 0.68 -11.28
C PHE A 94 -5.86 0.07 -10.20
N ALA A 95 -5.28 -0.69 -9.27
CA ALA A 95 -6.02 -1.18 -8.11
C ALA A 95 -6.16 -0.05 -7.08
N ILE A 96 -7.24 0.74 -7.20
CA ILE A 96 -7.57 1.81 -6.27
C ILE A 96 -8.43 1.24 -5.14
N ASP A 97 -8.06 1.49 -3.90
CA ASP A 97 -8.85 1.08 -2.73
C ASP A 97 -9.61 2.29 -2.14
N LEU A 98 -10.76 2.04 -1.50
CA LEU A 98 -11.47 3.05 -0.72
C LEU A 98 -11.27 2.77 0.77
N LEU A 99 -10.83 3.77 1.50
CA LEU A 99 -10.70 3.75 2.95
C LEU A 99 -11.86 4.54 3.57
N ASP A 100 -12.57 3.91 4.48
CA ASP A 100 -13.46 4.58 5.43
C ASP A 100 -12.68 4.81 6.73
N PRO A 101 -12.13 6.02 6.95
CA PRO A 101 -11.27 6.30 8.09
C PRO A 101 -12.07 6.40 9.40
N VAL A 102 -13.40 6.52 9.36
CA VAL A 102 -14.26 6.62 10.54
C VAL A 102 -14.78 5.25 10.93
N GLY A 103 -15.35 4.50 9.98
CA GLY A 103 -15.85 3.15 10.18
C GLY A 103 -14.76 2.07 10.19
N ARG A 104 -13.49 2.46 9.96
CA ARG A 104 -12.30 1.60 10.03
C ARG A 104 -12.41 0.40 9.08
N ARG A 105 -12.73 0.67 7.82
CA ARG A 105 -12.92 -0.35 6.77
C ARG A 105 -12.15 0.01 5.51
N LEU A 106 -11.58 -1.00 4.86
CA LEU A 106 -11.01 -0.90 3.52
C LEU A 106 -11.89 -1.66 2.54
N TYR A 107 -12.28 -1.00 1.46
CA TYR A 107 -13.07 -1.56 0.37
C TYR A 107 -12.17 -1.72 -0.85
N ARG A 108 -12.10 -2.95 -1.36
CA ARG A 108 -11.36 -3.28 -2.57
C ARG A 108 -12.28 -3.31 -3.78
N PRO A 109 -11.78 -3.04 -5.00
CA PRO A 109 -12.60 -3.12 -6.19
C PRO A 109 -13.06 -4.57 -6.42
N THR A 110 -14.30 -4.77 -6.85
CA THR A 110 -14.90 -6.09 -7.13
C THR A 110 -14.67 -6.58 -8.56
N GLY A 111 -14.09 -5.75 -9.43
CA GLY A 111 -13.78 -6.08 -10.82
C GLY A 111 -12.35 -5.74 -11.20
N SER A 112 -11.95 -6.09 -12.43
CA SER A 112 -10.65 -5.67 -12.97
C SER A 112 -10.64 -4.17 -13.22
N THR A 113 -9.59 -3.50 -12.75
CA THR A 113 -9.33 -2.08 -12.98
C THR A 113 -8.08 -1.87 -13.84
N SER A 114 -7.85 -2.79 -14.80
CA SER A 114 -6.70 -2.68 -15.71
C SER A 114 -6.81 -1.44 -16.60
N GLY A 115 -5.70 -0.70 -16.68
CA GLY A 115 -5.54 0.41 -17.60
C GLY A 115 -4.52 0.05 -18.66
N ASP A 116 -5.00 -0.49 -19.77
CA ASP A 116 -4.13 -0.83 -20.91
C ASP A 116 -4.09 0.30 -21.94
N GLY A 117 -2.91 0.49 -22.53
CA GLY A 117 -2.76 1.34 -23.71
C GLY A 117 -3.01 2.83 -23.45
N PHE A 118 -2.55 3.38 -22.33
CA PHE A 118 -2.59 4.82 -22.10
C PHE A 118 -1.72 5.55 -23.13
N ALA A 119 -2.35 6.11 -24.15
CA ALA A 119 -1.67 6.87 -25.18
C ALA A 119 -1.01 8.13 -24.59
N PRO A 120 0.14 8.57 -25.12
CA PRO A 120 0.85 9.77 -24.65
C PRO A 120 -0.06 10.99 -24.58
N ARG A 121 -0.02 11.74 -23.47
CA ARG A 121 -0.75 13.03 -23.32
C ARG A 121 -2.28 12.93 -23.47
N THR A 122 -2.84 11.74 -23.36
CA THR A 122 -4.30 11.53 -23.44
C THR A 122 -4.91 11.33 -22.05
N THR A 123 -6.17 11.75 -21.91
CA THR A 123 -6.99 11.48 -20.73
C THR A 123 -7.93 10.32 -21.02
N ARG A 124 -7.98 9.36 -20.10
CA ARG A 124 -8.94 8.25 -20.12
C ARG A 124 -9.84 8.32 -18.91
N GLU A 125 -11.14 8.19 -19.15
CA GLU A 125 -12.15 8.03 -18.11
C GLU A 125 -12.21 6.57 -17.66
N MET A 126 -12.29 6.37 -16.35
CA MET A 126 -12.32 5.05 -15.74
C MET A 126 -13.35 4.99 -14.60
N ALA A 127 -13.77 3.78 -14.28
CA ALA A 127 -14.61 3.51 -13.13
C ALA A 127 -14.19 2.21 -12.45
N ALA A 128 -14.38 2.16 -11.13
CA ALA A 128 -14.17 0.96 -10.33
C ALA A 128 -15.42 0.72 -9.47
N GLU A 129 -15.85 -0.55 -9.38
CA GLU A 129 -17.00 -0.96 -8.57
C GLU A 129 -16.52 -1.55 -7.25
N TYR A 130 -17.28 -1.32 -6.19
CA TYR A 130 -17.00 -1.75 -4.82
C TYR A 130 -18.27 -2.29 -4.18
N PRO A 131 -18.17 -3.07 -3.08
CA PRO A 131 -19.34 -3.36 -2.26
C PRO A 131 -20.04 -2.07 -1.82
N ALA A 132 -21.33 -2.17 -1.46
CA ALA A 132 -22.09 -1.03 -0.97
C ALA A 132 -21.42 -0.38 0.25
N LEU A 133 -21.13 0.92 0.14
CA LEU A 133 -20.72 1.73 1.28
C LEU A 133 -21.91 1.97 2.23
N PRO A 134 -21.73 1.81 3.56
CA PRO A 134 -22.77 2.08 4.54
C PRO A 134 -23.37 3.50 4.39
N PRO A 135 -24.66 3.69 4.72
CA PRO A 135 -25.37 4.97 4.52
C PRO A 135 -24.76 6.15 5.28
N ASP A 136 -24.10 5.88 6.40
CA ASP A 136 -23.47 6.85 7.30
C ASP A 136 -22.08 7.33 6.83
N VAL A 137 -21.49 6.69 5.82
CA VAL A 137 -20.16 7.07 5.28
C VAL A 137 -20.27 8.31 4.38
N ALA A 138 -20.16 9.51 4.94
CA ALA A 138 -20.30 10.75 4.15
C ALA A 138 -19.08 11.06 3.27
N LYS A 139 -17.88 10.67 3.70
CA LYS A 139 -16.61 10.88 2.99
C LYS A 139 -15.74 9.63 3.10
N VAL A 140 -14.92 9.40 2.08
CA VAL A 140 -13.90 8.34 2.05
C VAL A 140 -12.56 8.93 1.66
N THR A 141 -11.50 8.15 1.90
CA THR A 141 -10.17 8.41 1.36
C THR A 141 -9.91 7.42 0.23
N VAL A 142 -9.55 7.93 -0.95
CA VAL A 142 -9.17 7.09 -2.10
C VAL A 142 -7.68 6.83 -2.04
N LEU A 143 -7.29 5.56 -1.98
CA LEU A 143 -5.88 5.13 -1.94
C LEU A 143 -5.46 4.68 -3.33
N THR A 144 -4.62 5.46 -3.98
CA THR A 144 -4.05 5.09 -5.28
C THR A 144 -2.77 4.29 -5.08
N PRO A 145 -2.49 3.27 -5.92
CA PRO A 145 -1.14 2.73 -5.98
C PRO A 145 -0.22 3.84 -6.49
N GLY A 146 1.07 3.81 -6.20
CA GLY A 146 1.97 4.83 -6.75
C GLY A 146 2.27 5.99 -5.83
N THR A 147 2.90 7.00 -6.42
CA THR A 147 3.32 8.21 -5.69
C THR A 147 2.25 9.29 -5.62
N ALA A 148 1.09 9.13 -6.27
CA ALA A 148 -0.03 10.06 -6.08
C ALA A 148 -0.67 9.91 -4.70
N GLY A 149 -0.60 8.69 -4.14
CA GLY A 149 -0.96 8.38 -2.77
C GLY A 149 -2.46 8.53 -2.48
N GLU A 150 -2.77 9.17 -1.36
CA GLU A 150 -4.11 9.26 -0.82
C GLU A 150 -4.83 10.55 -1.23
N PHE A 151 -6.12 10.44 -1.54
CA PHE A 151 -7.03 11.55 -1.77
C PHE A 151 -8.08 11.54 -0.67
N THR A 152 -7.87 12.38 0.33
CA THR A 152 -8.72 12.45 1.53
C THR A 152 -10.00 13.25 1.27
N GLY A 153 -11.04 12.93 2.03
CA GLY A 153 -12.25 13.75 2.08
C GLY A 153 -13.12 13.70 0.83
N ILE A 154 -13.00 12.64 0.02
CA ILE A 154 -13.81 12.47 -1.18
C ILE A 154 -15.26 12.25 -0.77
N PRO A 155 -16.21 13.11 -1.21
CA PRO A 155 -17.61 12.97 -0.83
C PRO A 155 -18.21 11.70 -1.44
N VAL A 156 -19.00 10.99 -0.65
CA VAL A 156 -19.82 9.87 -1.13
C VAL A 156 -21.24 10.36 -1.36
N THR A 157 -21.68 10.34 -2.62
CA THR A 157 -23.01 10.79 -3.04
C THR A 157 -23.94 9.61 -3.31
N GLY A 158 -25.18 9.91 -3.70
CA GLY A 158 -26.22 8.91 -3.96
C GLY A 158 -26.97 8.49 -2.70
N THR A 159 -28.18 7.96 -2.89
CA THR A 159 -28.97 7.41 -1.79
C THR A 159 -28.52 5.97 -1.55
N ALA A 160 -28.20 5.67 -0.29
CA ALA A 160 -28.10 4.28 0.10
C ALA A 160 -29.48 3.65 -0.10
N THR A 161 -29.56 2.63 -0.95
CA THR A 161 -30.73 1.76 -0.91
C THR A 161 -30.61 0.99 0.40
N ALA A 162 -31.60 1.12 1.27
CA ALA A 162 -31.64 0.31 2.48
C ALA A 162 -31.42 -1.16 2.06
N PRO A 163 -30.55 -1.93 2.75
CA PRO A 163 -30.45 -3.35 2.47
C PRO A 163 -31.88 -3.90 2.49
N PRO A 164 -32.24 -4.80 1.55
CA PRO A 164 -33.59 -5.36 1.54
C PRO A 164 -33.84 -5.89 2.94
N THR A 165 -34.75 -5.22 3.67
CA THR A 165 -35.18 -5.69 4.98
C THR A 165 -35.66 -7.09 4.72
N ASP A 166 -34.95 -8.10 5.24
CA ASP A 166 -35.28 -9.50 5.04
C ASP A 166 -36.80 -9.62 5.22
N ALA A 167 -37.50 -9.87 4.11
CA ALA A 167 -38.93 -9.97 4.13
C ALA A 167 -39.24 -11.01 5.21
N PRO A 168 -40.10 -10.70 6.20
CA PRO A 168 -40.34 -11.59 7.32
C PRO A 168 -40.66 -12.96 6.73
N ALA A 169 -39.82 -13.95 7.04
CA ALA A 169 -39.90 -15.29 6.49
C ALA A 169 -41.35 -15.76 6.63
N THR A 170 -42.11 -15.69 5.53
CA THR A 170 -43.47 -16.19 5.50
C THR A 170 -43.34 -17.68 5.70
N GLY A 171 -43.76 -18.13 6.89
CA GLY A 171 -43.64 -19.51 7.33
C GLY A 171 -44.24 -20.46 6.29
N SER A 172 -43.36 -21.07 5.50
CA SER A 172 -43.71 -22.23 4.69
C SER A 172 -43.99 -23.38 5.65
N SER A 173 -45.27 -23.72 5.78
CA SER A 173 -45.70 -24.97 6.37
C SER A 173 -45.05 -26.15 5.63
N PRO A 174 -44.71 -27.25 6.32
CA PRO A 174 -44.03 -28.39 5.71
C PRO A 174 -44.97 -29.09 4.71
N THR A 175 -44.70 -28.93 3.42
CA THR A 175 -45.32 -29.77 2.39
C THR A 175 -44.57 -31.09 2.31
N THR A 176 -45.34 -32.15 2.52
CA THR A 176 -44.94 -33.55 2.45
C THR A 176 -44.37 -33.92 1.08
N SER A 177 -43.25 -34.65 1.14
CA SER A 177 -42.59 -35.43 0.11
C SER A 177 -43.54 -36.13 -0.87
N SER A 178 -43.42 -35.81 -2.16
CA SER A 178 -43.85 -36.69 -3.25
C SER A 178 -42.65 -37.01 -4.14
N ALA A 179 -42.42 -38.30 -4.32
CA ALA A 179 -41.30 -38.87 -5.07
C ALA A 179 -41.44 -38.62 -6.60
N PRO A 180 -40.34 -38.41 -7.33
CA PRO A 180 -40.36 -38.33 -8.78
C PRO A 180 -40.42 -39.73 -9.44
N PRO A 181 -41.13 -39.89 -10.57
CA PRO A 181 -41.14 -41.12 -11.35
C PRO A 181 -39.84 -41.28 -12.18
N PRO A 182 -39.48 -42.52 -12.57
CA PRO A 182 -38.27 -42.79 -13.34
C PRO A 182 -38.48 -42.64 -14.85
N GLY A 183 -37.49 -42.05 -15.51
CA GLY A 183 -37.06 -42.40 -16.87
C GLY A 183 -37.72 -41.68 -18.05
N VAL A 184 -36.91 -40.95 -18.82
CA VAL A 184 -36.96 -40.98 -20.30
C VAL A 184 -35.60 -40.56 -20.87
N ASP A 185 -35.21 -41.32 -21.89
CA ASP A 185 -33.93 -41.34 -22.61
C ASP A 185 -33.54 -40.03 -23.29
N ALA A 186 -32.22 -39.80 -23.39
CA ALA A 186 -31.60 -38.75 -24.18
C ALA A 186 -31.13 -39.29 -25.54
N PRO A 187 -31.43 -38.62 -26.68
CA PRO A 187 -30.80 -38.93 -27.96
C PRO A 187 -29.48 -38.16 -28.16
N PRO A 188 -28.55 -38.69 -28.99
CA PRO A 188 -27.28 -38.04 -29.30
C PRO A 188 -27.44 -37.05 -30.48
N GLY A 189 -27.01 -35.80 -30.29
CA GLY A 189 -27.04 -34.76 -31.30
C GLY A 189 -25.64 -34.30 -31.69
N VAL A 190 -25.20 -34.75 -32.87
CA VAL A 190 -23.97 -34.40 -33.59
C VAL A 190 -24.10 -32.98 -34.16
N GLY A 191 -23.01 -32.19 -34.15
CA GLY A 191 -22.97 -30.89 -34.82
C GLY A 191 -21.58 -30.29 -34.86
N ALA A 192 -20.75 -30.77 -35.78
CA ALA A 192 -19.54 -30.08 -36.22
C ALA A 192 -19.93 -28.87 -37.08
N GLY A 193 -19.39 -27.70 -36.77
CA GLY A 193 -19.56 -26.46 -37.52
C GLY A 193 -18.22 -25.79 -37.70
N VAL A 194 -17.70 -25.93 -38.91
CA VAL A 194 -16.51 -25.26 -39.47
C VAL A 194 -16.89 -23.80 -39.68
N ASP A 195 -16.03 -22.84 -39.31
CA ASP A 195 -16.10 -21.52 -39.92
C ASP A 195 -14.70 -21.03 -40.29
N GLU A 196 -14.63 -20.62 -41.55
CA GLU A 196 -13.48 -20.37 -42.40
C GLU A 196 -13.44 -18.86 -42.61
N GLY A 197 -12.56 -18.17 -41.90
CA GLY A 197 -12.41 -16.71 -41.96
C GLY A 197 -11.08 -16.30 -42.57
N THR A 198 -11.03 -16.24 -43.89
CA THR A 198 -9.94 -15.64 -44.67
C THR A 198 -10.02 -14.11 -44.59
N GLY A 199 -8.90 -13.45 -44.30
CA GLY A 199 -8.84 -11.99 -44.13
C GLY A 199 -7.47 -11.42 -44.46
N THR A 200 -7.22 -11.31 -45.77
CA THR A 200 -6.34 -10.38 -46.51
C THR A 200 -5.36 -9.49 -45.73
N GLU A 201 -4.09 -9.79 -45.94
CA GLU A 201 -2.91 -8.92 -45.79
C GLU A 201 -2.81 -7.96 -47.01
N PRO A 202 -2.50 -6.66 -46.82
CA PRO A 202 -1.94 -5.85 -47.88
C PRO A 202 -0.44 -5.60 -47.66
N GLU A 203 0.36 -6.13 -48.59
CA GLU A 203 1.70 -5.67 -48.92
C GLU A 203 1.70 -4.17 -49.23
N ALA A 204 2.55 -3.41 -48.54
CA ALA A 204 2.97 -2.09 -49.00
C ALA A 204 4.50 -1.99 -48.91
N ARG A 205 5.10 -2.22 -50.08
CA ARG A 205 6.48 -1.95 -50.47
C ARG A 205 6.76 -0.45 -50.42
N ALA A 206 7.85 -0.06 -49.74
CA ALA A 206 8.52 1.21 -49.98
C ALA A 206 10.03 1.04 -49.79
N GLU A 207 10.72 0.98 -50.92
CA GLU A 207 12.17 1.13 -51.04
C GLU A 207 12.52 2.62 -50.86
N ALA A 208 13.53 2.90 -50.03
CA ALA A 208 14.36 4.10 -50.17
C ALA A 208 15.71 3.85 -49.49
N GLU A 209 16.69 3.49 -50.30
CA GLU A 209 18.10 3.63 -49.99
C GLU A 209 18.43 5.10 -49.68
N THR A 210 19.12 5.36 -48.57
CA THR A 210 20.06 6.49 -48.50
C THR A 210 21.23 6.10 -47.62
N THR A 211 22.30 5.70 -48.29
CA THR A 211 23.63 5.52 -47.75
C THR A 211 24.19 6.90 -47.38
N THR A 212 24.51 7.13 -46.11
CA THR A 212 25.40 8.25 -45.71
C THR A 212 26.39 7.73 -44.69
N ALA A 213 27.62 7.55 -45.16
CA ALA A 213 28.79 7.25 -44.36
C ALA A 213 29.20 8.50 -43.56
N VAL A 214 29.43 8.34 -42.26
CA VAL A 214 30.15 9.30 -41.42
C VAL A 214 31.09 8.52 -40.49
N PRO A 215 32.35 8.97 -40.30
CA PRO A 215 33.43 8.13 -39.80
C PRO A 215 33.49 7.98 -38.28
N SER A 216 34.10 6.85 -37.91
CA SER A 216 34.55 6.39 -36.61
C SER A 216 35.23 7.42 -35.73
N GLY A 217 34.88 7.38 -34.45
CA GLY A 217 35.66 7.96 -33.36
C GLY A 217 34.99 7.76 -32.01
N SER A 218 35.18 6.61 -31.35
CA SER A 218 34.84 6.43 -29.94
C SER A 218 35.98 5.71 -29.21
N PRO A 219 36.40 6.21 -28.02
CA PRO A 219 37.44 5.60 -27.19
C PRO A 219 36.91 4.37 -26.43
N PRO A 220 37.80 3.48 -25.93
CA PRO A 220 37.40 2.22 -25.31
C PRO A 220 36.70 2.46 -23.96
N GLY A 221 35.40 2.14 -23.93
CA GLY A 221 34.58 2.11 -22.74
C GLY A 221 34.71 0.79 -21.99
N THR A 222 34.99 0.89 -20.70
CA THR A 222 35.00 -0.18 -19.70
C THR A 222 33.65 -0.90 -19.68
N GLY A 223 33.67 -2.22 -19.88
CA GLY A 223 32.48 -3.05 -19.98
C GLY A 223 31.59 -3.00 -18.73
N MET A 224 30.32 -2.65 -18.93
CA MET A 224 29.25 -2.96 -17.97
C MET A 224 28.69 -4.36 -18.26
N PRO A 225 28.44 -5.19 -17.24
CA PRO A 225 27.83 -6.49 -17.43
C PRO A 225 26.37 -6.35 -17.88
N THR A 226 26.04 -7.01 -18.98
CA THR A 226 24.66 -7.23 -19.43
C THR A 226 23.95 -8.12 -18.41
N LEU A 227 23.05 -7.55 -17.61
CA LEU A 227 22.16 -8.33 -16.76
C LEU A 227 21.02 -8.88 -17.61
N THR A 228 21.09 -10.17 -17.92
CA THR A 228 19.99 -10.92 -18.53
C THR A 228 18.92 -11.13 -17.47
N SER A 229 17.81 -10.38 -17.58
CA SER A 229 16.61 -10.59 -16.78
C SER A 229 16.03 -11.97 -17.11
N SER A 230 16.00 -12.88 -16.14
CA SER A 230 15.23 -14.12 -16.30
C SER A 230 13.74 -13.77 -16.37
N PRO A 231 12.97 -14.31 -17.33
CA PRO A 231 11.53 -14.16 -17.33
C PRO A 231 10.98 -14.83 -16.07
N GLY A 232 10.41 -14.04 -15.16
CA GLY A 232 9.66 -14.56 -14.04
C GLY A 232 8.49 -15.38 -14.59
N VAL A 233 8.45 -16.66 -14.24
CA VAL A 233 7.31 -17.53 -14.56
C VAL A 233 6.10 -16.97 -13.84
N GLU A 234 5.21 -16.34 -14.60
CA GLU A 234 3.88 -15.97 -14.14
C GLU A 234 3.13 -17.27 -13.81
N PRO A 235 2.66 -17.48 -12.56
CA PRO A 235 1.95 -18.69 -12.21
C PRO A 235 0.67 -18.81 -13.04
N ALA A 236 0.42 -20.00 -13.59
CA ALA A 236 -0.79 -20.32 -14.34
C ALA A 236 -2.06 -19.93 -13.55
N PRO A 237 -3.18 -19.58 -14.22
CA PRO A 237 -4.41 -19.14 -13.58
C PRO A 237 -5.13 -20.32 -12.90
N GLY A 238 -4.58 -20.78 -11.77
CA GLY A 238 -5.31 -21.55 -10.79
C GLY A 238 -6.28 -20.63 -10.06
N ALA A 239 -7.47 -21.13 -9.72
CA ALA A 239 -8.47 -20.40 -8.97
C ALA A 239 -7.83 -19.72 -7.75
N SER A 240 -7.77 -18.39 -7.75
CA SER A 240 -7.27 -17.62 -6.63
C SER A 240 -8.03 -18.08 -5.38
N PRO A 241 -7.33 -18.35 -4.25
CA PRO A 241 -8.00 -18.64 -3.00
C PRO A 241 -9.06 -17.56 -2.72
N PRO A 242 -10.19 -17.90 -2.06
CA PRO A 242 -11.24 -16.94 -1.76
C PRO A 242 -10.59 -15.70 -1.14
N GLY A 243 -10.75 -14.56 -1.82
CA GLY A 243 -10.15 -13.30 -1.39
C GLY A 243 -10.62 -12.95 0.03
N PRO A 244 -9.87 -12.11 0.76
CA PRO A 244 -10.30 -11.65 2.07
C PRO A 244 -11.70 -11.02 1.96
N ALA A 245 -12.48 -11.12 3.04
CA ALA A 245 -13.80 -10.49 3.13
C ALA A 245 -13.72 -9.01 2.70
N ASN A 246 -14.69 -8.55 1.91
CA ASN A 246 -14.75 -7.18 1.40
C ASN A 246 -16.08 -6.56 1.86
N PRO A 247 -16.09 -5.55 2.76
CA PRO A 247 -14.93 -4.80 3.25
C PRO A 247 -14.02 -5.55 4.24
N VAL A 248 -12.75 -5.16 4.25
CA VAL A 248 -11.74 -5.65 5.20
C VAL A 248 -11.75 -4.75 6.44
N PRO A 249 -11.90 -5.30 7.67
CA PRO A 249 -11.80 -4.50 8.88
C PRO A 249 -10.36 -4.05 9.12
N LEU A 250 -10.20 -2.86 9.68
CA LEU A 250 -8.90 -2.28 10.03
C LEU A 250 -8.63 -2.44 11.52
N HIS A 251 -7.36 -2.75 11.84
CA HIS A 251 -6.92 -2.98 13.21
C HIS A 251 -5.74 -2.09 13.55
N ASP A 252 -5.92 -1.28 14.60
CA ASP A 252 -4.86 -0.48 15.20
C ASP A 252 -3.85 -1.41 15.89
N VAL A 253 -2.58 -1.02 15.88
CA VAL A 253 -1.53 -1.72 16.63
C VAL A 253 -0.82 -0.72 17.50
N ILE A 254 -1.13 -0.79 18.80
CA ILE A 254 -0.50 0.02 19.84
C ILE A 254 0.27 -0.93 20.75
N GLU A 255 1.59 -0.80 20.75
CA GLU A 255 2.45 -1.51 21.68
C GLU A 255 2.79 -0.58 22.83
N GLN A 256 2.61 -1.07 24.06
CA GLN A 256 3.21 -0.41 25.20
C GLN A 256 4.68 -0.78 25.23
N ASP A 257 5.55 0.23 25.25
CA ASP A 257 6.97 0.02 25.53
C ASP A 257 7.03 -0.56 26.93
N ALA A 258 7.28 -1.87 27.01
CA ALA A 258 7.61 -2.56 28.25
C ALA A 258 9.00 -2.06 28.62
N GLY A 259 9.07 -0.81 29.11
CA GLY A 259 10.33 -0.14 29.39
C GLY A 259 11.21 -1.12 30.15
N ASP A 260 12.45 -1.26 29.69
CA ASP A 260 13.47 -2.14 30.28
C ASP A 260 13.60 -1.82 31.77
N ALA A 261 12.71 -2.39 32.57
CA ALA A 261 12.88 -2.60 33.98
C ALA A 261 13.93 -3.70 34.04
N SER A 262 15.18 -3.29 33.82
CA SER A 262 16.36 -4.11 34.03
C SER A 262 16.17 -4.78 35.38
N PRO A 263 15.94 -6.11 35.45
CA PRO A 263 15.82 -6.78 36.72
C PRO A 263 17.21 -6.71 37.34
N SER A 264 17.39 -5.78 38.29
CA SER A 264 18.59 -5.71 39.11
C SER A 264 18.76 -7.06 39.81
N ALA A 265 19.75 -7.83 39.35
CA ALA A 265 20.16 -9.11 39.93
C ALA A 265 20.62 -8.89 41.37
N SER A 266 20.20 -9.66 42.38
CA SER A 266 20.67 -11.01 42.76
C SER A 266 20.11 -11.32 44.18
N PRO A 267 20.22 -12.54 44.79
CA PRO A 267 21.01 -13.70 44.36
C PRO A 267 20.33 -15.09 44.45
N SER A 268 20.94 -16.03 43.71
CA SER A 268 21.14 -17.47 43.97
C SER A 268 20.09 -18.29 44.76
N THR A 269 19.54 -19.35 44.13
CA THR A 269 19.53 -20.72 44.70
C THR A 269 19.24 -21.80 43.64
N SER A 270 19.81 -22.97 43.93
CA SER A 270 20.07 -24.22 43.17
C SER A 270 18.87 -24.95 42.50
N PRO A 271 19.14 -25.99 41.66
CA PRO A 271 18.19 -26.57 40.73
C PRO A 271 17.47 -27.83 41.26
N SER A 272 16.22 -28.06 40.81
CA SER A 272 15.62 -29.40 40.70
C SER A 272 14.37 -29.43 39.80
N PRO A 273 14.01 -30.60 39.23
CA PRO A 273 13.49 -30.68 37.88
C PRO A 273 11.99 -31.04 37.77
N SER A 274 11.52 -31.00 36.53
CA SER A 274 10.31 -31.68 36.00
C SER A 274 8.97 -30.98 36.24
N ALA A 275 8.46 -30.31 35.20
CA ALA A 275 7.02 -30.16 34.99
C ALA A 275 6.68 -29.97 33.51
N THR A 276 5.86 -30.91 33.03
CA THR A 276 4.95 -30.96 31.89
C THR A 276 4.60 -29.61 31.24
N ALA A 277 4.84 -29.53 29.92
CA ALA A 277 4.47 -28.39 29.09
C ALA A 277 2.95 -28.35 28.85
N SER A 278 2.24 -27.54 29.64
CA SER A 278 0.94 -27.01 29.25
C SER A 278 1.14 -25.84 28.30
N GLN A 279 0.70 -26.00 27.05
CA GLN A 279 0.61 -24.91 26.07
C GLN A 279 -0.49 -23.94 26.50
N SER A 280 -0.15 -22.95 27.32
CA SER A 280 -0.98 -21.77 27.50
C SER A 280 -0.90 -20.93 26.23
N ALA A 281 -1.99 -20.89 25.47
CA ALA A 281 -2.19 -19.90 24.44
C ALA A 281 -2.22 -18.52 25.12
N THR A 282 -1.09 -17.80 25.07
CA THR A 282 -1.03 -16.40 25.45
C THR A 282 -1.89 -15.62 24.48
N ALA A 283 -3.14 -15.33 24.88
CA ALA A 283 -3.97 -14.36 24.20
C ALA A 283 -3.20 -13.03 24.20
N SER A 284 -2.78 -12.57 23.02
CA SER A 284 -2.24 -11.24 22.88
C SER A 284 -3.28 -10.26 23.43
N PRO A 285 -2.92 -9.40 24.40
CA PRO A 285 -3.84 -8.42 24.91
C PRO A 285 -4.19 -7.49 23.76
N SER A 286 -5.40 -7.64 23.21
CA SER A 286 -6.01 -6.61 22.40
C SER A 286 -6.35 -5.50 23.37
N ALA A 287 -5.36 -4.64 23.66
CA ALA A 287 -5.57 -3.49 24.51
C ALA A 287 -6.68 -2.66 23.86
N SER A 288 -7.87 -2.71 24.46
CA SER A 288 -8.92 -1.72 24.24
C SER A 288 -8.46 -0.43 24.91
N ALA A 289 -7.38 0.16 24.40
CA ALA A 289 -7.08 1.56 24.66
C ALA A 289 -8.32 2.30 24.19
N GLY A 290 -9.00 3.01 25.11
CA GLY A 290 -10.29 3.63 24.87
C GLY A 290 -10.26 4.33 23.52
N ALA A 291 -11.00 3.79 22.56
CA ALA A 291 -11.01 4.28 21.19
C ALA A 291 -11.48 5.73 21.26
N GLY A 292 -10.53 6.67 21.24
CA GLY A 292 -10.85 8.08 21.18
C GLY A 292 -11.79 8.27 20.00
N ALA A 293 -12.88 9.01 20.21
CA ALA A 293 -13.86 9.23 19.16
C ALA A 293 -13.13 9.63 17.87
N ALA A 294 -13.43 8.90 16.79
CA ALA A 294 -12.86 9.20 15.48
C ALA A 294 -13.15 10.67 15.15
N GLY A 295 -12.13 11.38 14.67
CA GLY A 295 -12.34 12.74 14.16
C GLY A 295 -13.16 12.70 12.86
N PRO A 296 -13.49 13.85 12.29
CA PRO A 296 -13.97 13.88 10.91
C PRO A 296 -12.87 13.39 9.95
N PRO A 297 -13.22 12.85 8.77
CA PRO A 297 -12.28 12.63 7.68
C PRO A 297 -11.52 13.91 7.33
N ALA A 298 -10.26 13.78 6.94
CA ALA A 298 -9.44 14.91 6.52
C ALA A 298 -10.01 15.56 5.25
N GLU A 299 -9.86 16.87 5.11
CA GLU A 299 -10.12 17.54 3.83
C GLU A 299 -9.06 17.17 2.79
N PHE A 300 -9.38 17.32 1.51
CA PHE A 300 -8.44 17.05 0.43
C PHE A 300 -7.21 17.97 0.48
N ARG A 301 -6.04 17.35 0.34
CA ARG A 301 -4.74 18.04 0.32
C ARG A 301 -4.08 17.84 -1.05
N PRO A 302 -4.03 18.86 -1.93
CA PRO A 302 -3.34 18.73 -3.22
C PRO A 302 -1.83 18.61 -3.07
N GLN A 303 -1.29 19.00 -1.90
CA GLN A 303 0.13 18.94 -1.55
C GLN A 303 0.29 18.47 -0.11
N ASP A 304 1.38 17.77 0.19
CA ASP A 304 1.62 17.19 1.51
C ASP A 304 2.15 18.20 2.54
N GLY A 305 2.58 19.37 2.08
CA GLY A 305 3.24 20.40 2.88
C GLY A 305 4.78 20.32 2.78
N GLU A 306 5.45 21.26 3.43
CA GLU A 306 6.90 21.33 3.44
C GLU A 306 7.53 20.25 4.33
N LYS A 307 8.76 19.86 4.03
CA LYS A 307 9.51 18.90 4.85
C LYS A 307 9.73 19.46 6.27
N VAL A 308 9.31 18.71 7.29
CA VAL A 308 9.45 19.08 8.71
C VAL A 308 10.64 18.42 9.40
N ALA A 309 11.11 17.29 8.88
CA ALA A 309 12.28 16.59 9.40
C ALA A 309 12.97 15.77 8.30
N SER A 310 14.26 15.49 8.49
CA SER A 310 15.05 14.68 7.55
C SER A 310 16.09 13.88 8.29
N ARG A 311 16.30 12.62 7.88
CA ARG A 311 17.41 11.81 8.41
C ARG A 311 17.88 10.80 7.38
N SER A 312 19.20 10.64 7.27
CA SER A 312 19.81 9.58 6.47
C SER A 312 20.21 8.38 7.33
N ALA A 313 20.09 7.18 6.76
CA ALA A 313 20.55 5.93 7.33
C ALA A 313 21.22 5.07 6.24
N LYS A 314 22.11 4.17 6.67
CA LYS A 314 22.77 3.20 5.80
C LYS A 314 22.13 1.82 5.98
N PHE A 315 21.99 1.10 4.87
CA PHE A 315 21.46 -0.26 4.77
C PHE A 315 22.48 -1.07 3.95
N GLY A 316 23.49 -1.63 4.63
CA GLY A 316 24.69 -2.13 3.96
C GLY A 316 25.45 -0.99 3.26
N GLU A 317 25.70 -1.13 1.96
CA GLU A 317 26.31 -0.08 1.13
C GLU A 317 25.32 0.99 0.69
N ALA A 318 24.02 0.68 0.69
CA ALA A 318 22.99 1.61 0.27
C ALA A 318 22.78 2.69 1.33
N LYS A 319 22.57 3.93 0.89
CA LYS A 319 22.20 5.06 1.74
C LYS A 319 20.80 5.54 1.40
N ARG A 320 19.96 5.76 2.40
CA ARG A 320 18.58 6.28 2.23
C ARG A 320 18.40 7.50 3.11
N ARG A 321 17.69 8.49 2.61
CA ARG A 321 17.19 9.62 3.40
C ARG A 321 15.68 9.54 3.50
N LEU A 322 15.17 9.70 4.71
CA LEU A 322 13.75 9.84 4.97
C LEU A 322 13.45 11.33 5.22
N ASP A 323 12.60 11.91 4.38
CA ASP A 323 12.15 13.29 4.47
C ASP A 323 10.68 13.31 4.91
N VAL A 324 10.41 13.69 6.16
CA VAL A 324 9.07 13.62 6.78
C VAL A 324 8.28 14.90 6.49
N LYS A 325 7.00 14.77 6.15
CA LYS A 325 6.03 15.86 5.96
C LYS A 325 5.14 16.03 7.21
N PRO A 326 4.38 17.13 7.34
CA PRO A 326 3.49 17.34 8.46
C PRO A 326 2.44 16.22 8.52
N PHE A 327 2.36 15.57 9.68
CA PHE A 327 1.32 14.60 9.96
C PHE A 327 -0.04 15.30 9.97
N TYR A 328 -1.09 14.53 9.69
CA TYR A 328 -2.45 15.01 9.80
C TYR A 328 -3.36 13.91 10.31
N ARG A 329 -4.54 14.30 10.78
CA ARG A 329 -5.57 13.37 11.23
C ARG A 329 -6.55 13.11 10.10
N ASP A 330 -6.85 11.84 9.84
CA ASP A 330 -7.90 11.40 8.93
C ASP A 330 -8.80 10.40 9.67
N GLY A 331 -9.96 10.87 10.13
CA GLY A 331 -10.88 10.05 10.92
C GLY A 331 -10.27 9.53 12.23
N ALA A 332 -10.20 8.21 12.33
CA ALA A 332 -9.62 7.51 13.47
C ALA A 332 -8.08 7.50 13.48
N TYR A 333 -7.42 7.92 12.40
CA TYR A 333 -6.00 7.67 12.19
C TYR A 333 -5.15 8.94 12.17
N ILE A 334 -3.88 8.78 12.51
CA ILE A 334 -2.84 9.74 12.14
C ILE A 334 -2.17 9.26 10.87
N VAL A 335 -2.05 10.13 9.88
CA VAL A 335 -1.39 9.83 8.61
C VAL A 335 -0.01 10.49 8.61
N ALA A 336 1.02 9.67 8.48
CA ALA A 336 2.40 10.09 8.31
C ALA A 336 2.77 10.01 6.83
N VAL A 337 3.09 11.15 6.21
CA VAL A 337 3.57 11.23 4.83
C VAL A 337 5.06 11.53 4.82
N PHE A 338 5.80 10.89 3.92
CA PHE A 338 7.25 11.04 3.82
C PHE A 338 7.75 10.76 2.41
N ASP A 339 8.95 11.22 2.10
CA ASP A 339 9.71 10.80 0.92
C ASP A 339 10.89 9.92 1.35
N ILE A 340 11.13 8.83 0.64
CA ILE A 340 12.37 8.06 0.73
C ILE A 340 13.24 8.40 -0.47
N VAL A 341 14.44 8.90 -0.21
CA VAL A 341 15.41 9.28 -1.23
C VAL A 341 16.56 8.29 -1.22
N ASN A 342 16.85 7.70 -2.38
CA ASN A 342 18.05 6.90 -2.58
C ASN A 342 19.28 7.79 -2.70
N GLU A 343 20.22 7.74 -1.75
CA GLU A 343 21.44 8.55 -1.78
C GLU A 343 22.65 7.80 -2.37
N GLY A 344 22.44 6.63 -2.99
CA GLY A 344 23.46 5.85 -3.69
C GLY A 344 24.05 4.67 -2.89
N PRO A 345 25.07 3.98 -3.44
CA PRO A 345 25.75 4.31 -4.71
C PRO A 345 25.00 3.89 -5.98
N GLY A 346 24.05 2.94 -5.89
CA GLY A 346 23.29 2.42 -7.03
C GLY A 346 21.79 2.69 -6.95
N PRO A 347 21.00 2.26 -7.95
CA PRO A 347 19.55 2.39 -7.91
C PRO A 347 18.92 1.55 -6.79
N THR A 348 17.71 1.91 -6.35
CA THR A 348 16.92 1.10 -5.42
C THR A 348 16.43 -0.17 -6.14
N PRO A 349 16.67 -1.38 -5.60
CA PRO A 349 16.13 -2.62 -6.16
C PRO A 349 14.60 -2.59 -6.26
N ALA A 350 14.04 -3.31 -7.25
CA ALA A 350 12.60 -3.34 -7.50
C ALA A 350 11.77 -4.02 -6.40
N ASP A 351 12.44 -4.79 -5.54
CA ASP A 351 11.91 -5.53 -4.40
C ASP A 351 12.37 -4.93 -3.05
N ALA A 352 12.93 -3.73 -3.06
CA ALA A 352 13.39 -3.07 -1.85
C ALA A 352 12.24 -2.95 -0.84
N SER A 353 12.43 -3.60 0.31
CA SER A 353 11.55 -3.55 1.46
C SER A 353 12.37 -3.26 2.69
N TYR A 354 11.74 -2.65 3.69
CA TYR A 354 12.41 -2.27 4.94
C TYR A 354 11.76 -2.95 6.15
N PRO A 355 11.68 -4.30 6.17
CA PRO A 355 11.00 -5.00 7.25
C PRO A 355 11.77 -4.85 8.57
N HIS A 356 11.05 -4.77 9.68
CA HIS A 356 11.63 -4.83 11.01
C HIS A 356 11.38 -6.21 11.63
N LYS A 357 12.37 -6.78 12.33
CA LYS A 357 12.27 -8.15 12.89
C LYS A 357 11.08 -8.33 13.84
N ASP A 358 10.82 -7.33 14.67
CA ASP A 358 9.78 -7.38 15.70
C ASP A 358 8.42 -6.92 15.13
N TYR A 359 8.45 -6.23 13.99
CA TYR A 359 7.27 -5.70 13.33
C TYR A 359 7.53 -5.64 11.82
N PRO A 360 7.26 -6.72 11.08
CA PRO A 360 7.67 -6.80 9.68
C PRO A 360 7.08 -5.66 8.84
N GLY A 361 5.91 -5.14 9.22
CA GLY A 361 5.20 -4.12 8.44
C GLY A 361 4.91 -4.60 7.01
N GLY A 362 4.40 -3.69 6.20
CA GLY A 362 4.41 -3.77 4.74
C GLY A 362 5.72 -3.20 4.18
N VAL A 363 5.81 -3.07 2.86
CA VAL A 363 7.05 -2.67 2.14
C VAL A 363 7.66 -1.38 2.71
N PHE A 364 6.81 -0.42 3.06
CA PHE A 364 7.16 0.86 3.68
C PHE A 364 6.38 1.15 4.95
N THR A 365 5.86 0.14 5.63
CA THR A 365 5.01 0.40 6.81
C THR A 365 5.54 -0.23 8.08
N ALA A 366 6.80 -0.67 8.09
CA ALA A 366 7.53 -1.06 9.29
C ALA A 366 7.91 0.13 10.20
N PHE A 367 7.44 1.34 9.89
CA PHE A 367 7.66 2.52 10.71
C PHE A 367 6.82 2.47 12.00
N SER A 368 7.32 3.18 13.01
CA SER A 368 6.56 3.47 14.23
C SER A 368 6.68 4.92 14.60
N VAL A 369 5.64 5.44 15.22
CA VAL A 369 5.65 6.76 15.84
C VAL A 369 5.61 6.59 17.35
N ARG A 370 6.46 7.35 18.04
CA ARG A 370 6.46 7.48 19.49
C ARG A 370 6.24 8.94 19.81
N VAL A 371 5.28 9.23 20.69
CA VAL A 371 5.09 10.57 21.21
C VAL A 371 6.20 10.82 22.24
N PRO A 372 6.93 11.95 22.18
CA PRO A 372 7.94 12.29 23.19
C PRO A 372 7.36 12.22 24.61
N GLY A 373 8.02 11.47 25.49
CA GLY A 373 7.57 11.23 26.87
C GLY A 373 6.42 10.21 27.01
N GLY A 374 5.83 9.76 25.90
CA GLY A 374 4.84 8.68 25.88
C GLY A 374 5.49 7.29 25.96
N LYS A 375 4.72 6.32 26.44
CA LYS A 375 5.11 4.90 26.44
C LYS A 375 4.55 4.12 25.26
N ASP A 376 3.59 4.71 24.55
CA ASP A 376 2.91 4.04 23.45
C ASP A 376 3.73 4.15 22.15
N VAL A 377 3.79 3.03 21.44
CA VAL A 377 4.37 2.92 20.10
C VAL A 377 3.24 2.66 19.13
N TYR A 378 2.98 3.65 18.29
CA TYR A 378 1.96 3.57 17.23
C TYR A 378 2.58 2.91 16.00
N ARG A 379 1.92 1.89 15.48
CA ARG A 379 2.36 1.09 14.33
C ARG A 379 1.35 1.22 13.19
N ALA A 380 1.76 0.82 12.00
CA ALA A 380 0.88 0.88 10.83
C ALA A 380 -0.42 0.08 11.00
N VAL A 381 -1.52 0.63 10.50
CA VAL A 381 -2.84 0.00 10.51
C VAL A 381 -2.82 -1.29 9.70
N ARG A 382 -3.33 -2.36 10.31
CA ARG A 382 -3.40 -3.70 9.71
C ARG A 382 -4.73 -3.93 8.99
N LEU A 383 -4.66 -4.70 7.91
CA LEU A 383 -5.82 -5.23 7.20
C LEU A 383 -6.18 -6.60 7.77
N GLY A 384 -7.33 -6.69 8.42
CA GLY A 384 -7.83 -7.93 9.01
C GLY A 384 -7.06 -8.41 10.24
N PRO A 385 -7.51 -9.53 10.83
CA PRO A 385 -6.90 -10.08 12.03
C PRO A 385 -5.50 -10.60 11.73
N GLY A 386 -4.62 -10.42 12.71
CA GLY A 386 -3.27 -10.97 12.64
C GLY A 386 -3.20 -12.46 12.90
N ALA A 387 -2.79 -13.25 11.91
CA ALA A 387 -2.41 -14.63 12.13
C ALA A 387 -0.93 -14.73 12.53
N LYS A 388 -0.63 -15.49 13.59
CA LYS A 388 0.74 -15.76 14.02
C LYS A 388 1.49 -16.53 12.92
N GLY A 389 2.67 -16.05 12.53
CA GLY A 389 3.50 -16.69 11.50
C GLY A 389 3.11 -16.38 10.06
N THR A 390 2.01 -15.65 9.82
CA THR A 390 1.64 -15.19 8.50
C THR A 390 2.02 -13.72 8.33
N PRO A 391 2.62 -13.32 7.20
CA PRO A 391 2.80 -11.91 6.88
C PRO A 391 1.47 -11.17 6.97
N ALA A 392 1.42 -10.13 7.79
CA ALA A 392 0.23 -9.28 7.88
C ALA A 392 0.16 -8.34 6.67
N SER A 393 -1.05 -7.99 6.27
CA SER A 393 -1.28 -6.90 5.30
C SER A 393 -1.54 -5.59 6.04
N TYR A 394 -1.16 -4.48 5.43
CA TYR A 394 -1.26 -3.14 6.03
C TYR A 394 -1.89 -2.16 5.06
N VAL A 395 -2.41 -1.03 5.57
CA VAL A 395 -2.77 0.10 4.73
C VAL A 395 -1.46 0.75 4.25
N ASP A 396 -1.07 0.46 3.01
CA ASP A 396 0.19 0.92 2.43
C ASP A 396 0.02 1.43 0.99
N PRO A 397 0.93 2.29 0.48
CA PRO A 397 0.91 2.78 -0.91
C PRO A 397 1.18 1.70 -1.97
N GLY A 398 1.30 0.43 -1.59
CA GLY A 398 1.74 -0.67 -2.42
C GLY A 398 3.25 -0.77 -2.52
N ARG A 399 3.73 -1.07 -3.73
CA ARG A 399 5.15 -1.34 -4.01
C ARG A 399 6.00 -0.07 -3.97
N ALA A 400 7.28 -0.24 -3.67
CA ALA A 400 8.21 0.85 -3.40
C ALA A 400 8.82 1.57 -4.59
N VAL A 401 8.51 1.13 -5.81
CA VAL A 401 9.49 1.21 -6.89
C VAL A 401 8.89 1.91 -8.09
N PHE A 402 8.65 3.20 -7.91
CA PHE A 402 8.25 4.10 -8.99
C PHE A 402 9.41 4.99 -9.47
N ALA A 403 10.42 5.18 -8.62
CA ALA A 403 11.66 5.89 -8.96
C ALA A 403 12.85 5.23 -8.26
N THR A 404 13.74 4.59 -9.03
CA THR A 404 14.88 3.85 -8.49
C THR A 404 16.18 4.64 -8.53
N ALA A 405 16.26 5.67 -9.36
CA ALA A 405 17.48 6.43 -9.56
C ALA A 405 17.95 7.14 -8.28
N VAL A 406 19.26 7.37 -8.20
CA VAL A 406 19.89 8.10 -7.11
C VAL A 406 19.33 9.54 -7.08
N ASN A 407 19.08 10.04 -5.87
CA ASN A 407 18.48 11.32 -5.53
C ASN A 407 17.05 11.55 -6.04
N GLN A 408 16.34 10.49 -6.46
CA GLN A 408 14.92 10.59 -6.75
C GLN A 408 14.09 10.26 -5.48
N PRO A 409 13.21 11.17 -5.04
CA PRO A 409 12.31 10.90 -3.93
C PRO A 409 11.19 9.95 -4.36
N VAL A 410 10.85 9.01 -3.48
CA VAL A 410 9.64 8.18 -3.58
C VAL A 410 8.73 8.54 -2.42
N ARG A 411 7.57 9.11 -2.73
CA ARG A 411 6.54 9.42 -1.75
C ARG A 411 5.95 8.14 -1.17
N GLY A 412 5.80 8.09 0.15
CA GLY A 412 5.09 7.06 0.89
C GLY A 412 4.18 7.67 1.96
N PHE A 413 3.26 6.86 2.47
CA PHE A 413 2.42 7.21 3.60
C PHE A 413 2.17 6.00 4.50
N VAL A 414 1.85 6.25 5.76
CA VAL A 414 1.46 5.24 6.75
C VAL A 414 0.25 5.77 7.53
N TYR A 415 -0.78 4.95 7.67
CA TYR A 415 -1.87 5.17 8.64
C TYR A 415 -1.46 4.52 9.96
N LEU A 416 -1.59 5.26 11.07
CA LEU A 416 -1.15 4.89 12.42
C LEU A 416 -2.31 4.90 13.42
#